data_AF-A0AAD4EMR0-F1
#
_entry.id   AF-A0AAD4EMR0-F1
#
_cell.length_a   1.000
_cell.length_b   1.000
_cell.length_c   1.000
_cell.angle_alpha   90.00
_cell.angle_beta   90.00
_cell.angle_gamma   90.00
#
_symmetry.space_group_name_H-M   'P 1'
#
loop_
_entity.id
_entity.type
_entity.pdbx_description
1 polymer ?
#
loop_
_entity_poly.entity_id
_entity_poly.type
_entity_poly.pdbx_seq_one_letter_code
_entity_poly.pdbx_strand_id
1 'polypeptide(L)'
;GTVSCTVWITTRLGMAETLCYGTGLGYMAFLRHSPIDMHFQEICIRRLGSGFEITCMSWDPTSSDAGARIAIGTRDRIVQVLVLNTNSQLQAVFSVRLDNTVPKSVAFADDRGVYVFGLYNGNFIKLNGDDGTVVKEYTCKSVISHAAVNQKRGMFVVDNVADSFMLYRLDSNEEPVQTFVTAPLSVSVPKQVAFGAEGRLIVGGSDNGSVYVFERKTGKLLDTLRHSNGGLVQTI
;
A
#
# COMPACT_ATOMS: atom_id res chain seq x y z
N GLY A 1 -14.31 -5.26 -13.75
CA GLY A 1 -12.85 -5.40 -14.00
C GLY A 1 -12.24 -6.24 -12.91
N THR A 2 -11.06 -6.81 -13.14
CA THR A 2 -10.32 -7.55 -12.09
C THR A 2 -10.07 -6.65 -10.88
N VAL A 3 -10.16 -7.22 -9.67
CA VAL A 3 -9.78 -6.52 -8.43
C VAL A 3 -8.26 -6.34 -8.43
N SER A 4 -7.80 -5.12 -8.21
CA SER A 4 -6.38 -4.75 -8.28
C SER A 4 -5.80 -4.39 -6.91
N CYS A 5 -6.62 -3.93 -5.97
CA CYS A 5 -6.22 -3.66 -4.59
C CYS A 5 -7.44 -3.70 -3.65
N THR A 6 -7.18 -3.93 -2.36
CA THR A 6 -8.21 -3.97 -1.32
C THR A 6 -7.71 -3.31 -0.03
N VAL A 7 -8.61 -2.82 0.81
CA VAL A 7 -8.32 -2.35 2.16
C VAL A 7 -9.53 -2.61 3.07
N TRP A 8 -9.25 -3.05 4.29
CA TRP A 8 -10.26 -3.15 5.34
C TRP A 8 -10.39 -1.81 6.06
N ILE A 9 -11.63 -1.40 6.30
CA ILE A 9 -11.99 -0.18 7.02
C ILE A 9 -12.72 -0.58 8.29
N THR A 10 -12.19 -0.13 9.43
CA THR A 10 -12.73 -0.47 10.76
C THR A 10 -13.03 0.82 11.53
N THR A 11 -14.27 1.22 11.65
CA THR A 11 -14.64 2.45 12.39
C THR A 11 -14.86 2.15 13.88
N ARG A 12 -14.55 3.12 14.76
CA ARG A 12 -14.57 2.93 16.22
C ARG A 12 -15.95 2.58 16.80
N LEU A 13 -17.02 2.95 16.11
CA LEU A 13 -18.40 2.62 16.50
C LEU A 13 -18.89 1.24 16.02
N GLY A 14 -18.02 0.43 15.41
CA GLY A 14 -18.10 -1.03 15.54
C GLY A 14 -19.32 -1.77 14.97
N MET A 15 -20.16 -1.17 14.13
CA MET A 15 -21.35 -1.88 13.63
C MET A 15 -21.17 -2.64 12.32
N ALA A 16 -20.11 -2.38 11.54
CA ALA A 16 -19.78 -3.23 10.40
C ALA A 16 -18.37 -2.97 9.86
N GLU A 17 -17.59 -4.05 9.72
CA GLU A 17 -16.39 -4.04 8.89
C GLU A 17 -16.77 -3.71 7.45
N THR A 18 -16.04 -2.78 6.83
CA THR A 18 -16.25 -2.43 5.43
C THR A 18 -15.01 -2.83 4.63
N LEU A 19 -15.21 -3.71 3.65
CA LEU A 19 -14.21 -4.03 2.65
C LEU A 19 -14.31 -3.00 1.53
N CYS A 20 -13.23 -2.29 1.28
CA CYS A 20 -13.09 -1.42 0.12
C CYS A 20 -12.16 -2.09 -0.89
N TYR A 21 -12.54 -2.11 -2.17
CA TYR A 21 -11.67 -2.62 -3.22
C TYR A 21 -11.69 -1.76 -4.47
N GLY A 22 -10.55 -1.76 -5.16
CA GLY A 22 -10.32 -1.08 -6.43
C GLY A 22 -10.17 -2.09 -7.56
N THR A 23 -10.42 -1.64 -8.78
CA THR A 23 -10.35 -2.52 -9.96
C THR A 23 -9.48 -1.95 -11.07
N GLY A 24 -9.08 -2.83 -11.99
CA GLY A 24 -8.39 -2.48 -13.23
C GLY A 24 -9.17 -1.55 -14.19
N LEU A 25 -10.46 -1.33 -13.96
CA LEU A 25 -11.32 -0.44 -14.75
C LEU A 25 -11.68 0.87 -14.02
N GLY A 26 -10.97 1.15 -12.92
CA GLY A 26 -11.13 2.39 -12.14
C GLY A 26 -12.40 2.45 -11.29
N TYR A 27 -13.04 1.31 -11.03
CA TYR A 27 -14.12 1.23 -10.04
C TYR A 27 -13.54 1.07 -8.64
N MET A 28 -14.06 1.87 -7.72
CA MET A 28 -13.91 1.73 -6.28
C MET A 28 -15.26 1.30 -5.71
N ALA A 29 -15.27 0.21 -4.96
CA ALA A 29 -16.49 -0.35 -4.36
C ALA A 29 -16.31 -0.54 -2.86
N PHE A 30 -17.40 -0.35 -2.13
CA PHE A 30 -17.48 -0.50 -0.69
C PHE A 30 -18.53 -1.53 -0.35
N LEU A 31 -18.08 -2.57 0.33
CA LEU A 31 -18.89 -3.67 0.79
C LEU A 31 -18.94 -3.62 2.31
N ARG A 32 -20.13 -3.46 2.88
CA ARG A 32 -20.33 -3.46 4.33
C ARG A 32 -20.83 -4.82 4.78
N HIS A 33 -20.23 -5.40 5.80
CA HIS A 33 -20.72 -6.64 6.40
C HIS A 33 -22.07 -6.38 7.09
N SER A 34 -23.12 -7.11 6.71
CA SER A 34 -24.39 -7.16 7.45
C SER A 34 -24.30 -8.29 8.48
N PRO A 35 -24.26 -8.00 9.80
CA PRO A 35 -24.26 -9.04 10.82
C PRO A 35 -25.54 -9.86 10.85
N ILE A 36 -26.64 -9.30 10.33
CA ILE A 36 -27.96 -9.95 10.28
C ILE A 36 -28.00 -10.96 9.13
N ASP A 37 -27.55 -10.54 7.95
CA ASP A 37 -27.67 -11.36 6.74
C ASP A 37 -26.43 -12.24 6.51
N MET A 38 -25.38 -12.07 7.34
CA MET A 38 -24.10 -12.80 7.26
C MET A 38 -23.44 -12.71 5.87
N HIS A 39 -23.69 -11.61 5.14
CA HIS A 39 -23.07 -11.34 3.86
C HIS A 39 -22.66 -9.87 3.73
N PHE A 40 -21.80 -9.62 2.75
CA PHE A 40 -21.39 -8.28 2.38
C PHE A 40 -22.43 -7.64 1.45
N GLN A 41 -22.81 -6.41 1.76
CA GLN A 41 -23.72 -5.58 0.95
C GLN A 41 -22.94 -4.44 0.30
N GLU A 42 -23.14 -4.24 -1.00
CA GLU A 42 -22.61 -3.06 -1.69
C GLU A 42 -23.33 -1.81 -1.20
N ILE A 43 -22.59 -0.90 -0.57
CA ILE A 43 -23.13 0.37 -0.06
C ILE A 43 -22.78 1.56 -0.95
N CYS A 44 -21.73 1.43 -1.74
CA CYS A 44 -21.27 2.47 -2.65
C CYS A 44 -20.37 1.84 -3.72
N ILE A 45 -20.61 2.19 -4.97
CA ILE A 45 -19.70 1.93 -6.08
C ILE A 45 -19.53 3.21 -6.89
N ARG A 46 -18.30 3.52 -7.28
CA ARG A 46 -18.01 4.69 -8.12
C ARG A 46 -16.87 4.39 -9.07
N ARG A 47 -17.06 4.74 -10.33
CA ARG A 47 -15.98 4.82 -11.31
C ARG A 47 -15.28 6.17 -11.17
N LEU A 48 -13.97 6.17 -11.03
CA LEU A 48 -13.18 7.37 -10.76
C LEU A 48 -12.48 7.85 -12.03
N GLY A 49 -12.47 9.17 -12.23
CA GLY A 49 -11.82 9.83 -13.37
C GLY A 49 -12.12 9.16 -14.72
N SER A 50 -11.09 8.97 -15.53
CA SER A 50 -11.17 8.28 -16.82
C SER A 50 -11.30 6.75 -16.71
N GLY A 51 -11.32 6.21 -15.48
CA GLY A 51 -11.46 4.79 -15.20
C GLY A 51 -10.21 3.96 -15.50
N PHE A 52 -9.03 4.51 -15.20
CA PHE A 52 -7.78 3.75 -15.16
C PHE A 52 -7.73 2.86 -13.91
N GLU A 53 -6.90 1.81 -13.96
CA GLU A 53 -6.66 0.91 -12.83
C GLU A 53 -6.35 1.69 -11.53
N ILE A 54 -7.03 1.32 -10.45
CA ILE A 54 -6.67 1.72 -9.09
C ILE A 54 -5.55 0.79 -8.63
N THR A 55 -4.33 1.30 -8.55
CA THR A 55 -3.12 0.50 -8.32
C THR A 55 -2.83 0.27 -6.83
N CYS A 56 -3.31 1.17 -5.97
CA CYS A 56 -3.14 1.09 -4.53
C CYS A 56 -4.23 1.87 -3.79
N MET A 57 -4.42 1.51 -2.52
CA MET A 57 -5.32 2.20 -1.61
C MET A 57 -4.86 2.09 -0.16
N SER A 58 -5.24 3.06 0.65
CA SER A 58 -5.00 3.08 2.09
C SER A 58 -6.13 3.81 2.79
N TRP A 59 -6.50 3.34 3.97
CA TRP A 59 -7.47 3.99 4.84
C TRP A 59 -6.74 4.63 6.01
N ASP A 60 -7.17 5.83 6.41
CA ASP A 60 -6.63 6.55 7.56
C ASP A 60 -7.29 6.04 8.86
N PRO A 61 -6.58 5.28 9.72
CA PRO A 61 -7.16 4.75 10.95
C PRO A 61 -7.46 5.84 12.00
N THR A 62 -6.98 7.07 11.79
CA THR A 62 -7.28 8.23 12.64
C THR A 62 -8.52 9.00 12.16
N SER A 63 -9.16 8.53 11.07
CA SER A 63 -10.42 9.09 10.55
C SER A 63 -11.43 9.28 11.68
N SER A 64 -12.10 10.43 11.68
CA SER A 64 -13.16 10.72 12.65
C SER A 64 -14.38 9.82 12.42
N ASP A 65 -15.27 9.76 13.41
CA ASP A 65 -16.52 9.02 13.30
C ASP A 65 -17.46 9.57 12.20
N ALA A 66 -17.15 10.75 11.63
CA ALA A 66 -17.92 11.36 10.55
C ALA A 66 -17.73 10.67 9.19
N GLY A 67 -16.68 9.86 9.00
CA GLY A 67 -16.49 9.11 7.76
C GLY A 67 -15.10 8.50 7.61
N ALA A 68 -14.99 7.52 6.72
CA ALA A 68 -13.72 6.85 6.42
C ALA A 68 -12.95 7.64 5.35
N ARG A 69 -11.76 8.13 5.71
CA ARG A 69 -10.87 8.84 4.79
C ARG A 69 -9.91 7.88 4.12
N ILE A 70 -9.89 7.90 2.79
CA ILE A 70 -9.21 6.89 1.97
C ILE A 70 -8.38 7.59 0.91
N ALA A 71 -7.10 7.21 0.82
CA ALA A 71 -6.20 7.60 -0.24
C ALA A 71 -6.16 6.48 -1.28
N ILE A 72 -6.15 6.85 -2.56
CA ILE A 72 -5.97 5.93 -3.66
C ILE A 72 -4.94 6.48 -4.64
N GLY A 73 -4.30 5.56 -5.36
CA GLY A 73 -3.47 5.87 -6.51
C GLY A 73 -3.97 5.15 -7.76
N THR A 74 -3.83 5.79 -8.92
CA THR A 74 -4.24 5.22 -10.21
C THR A 74 -3.08 5.13 -11.20
N ARG A 75 -3.23 4.24 -12.19
CA ARG A 75 -2.22 4.00 -13.21
C ARG A 75 -1.85 5.23 -14.04
N ASP A 76 -2.79 6.17 -14.21
CA ASP A 76 -2.58 7.43 -14.93
C ASP A 76 -1.97 8.55 -14.07
N ARG A 77 -1.29 8.18 -12.98
CA ARG A 77 -0.51 9.06 -12.10
C ARG A 77 -1.35 9.98 -11.22
N ILE A 78 -2.61 9.64 -10.97
CA ILE A 78 -3.46 10.43 -10.08
C ILE A 78 -3.38 9.84 -8.67
N VAL A 79 -3.28 10.74 -7.68
CA VAL A 79 -3.55 10.43 -6.27
C VAL A 79 -4.79 11.21 -5.86
N GLN A 80 -5.75 10.49 -5.29
CA GLN A 80 -7.01 11.07 -4.83
C GLN A 80 -7.22 10.71 -3.37
N VAL A 81 -7.71 11.66 -2.59
CA VAL A 81 -8.23 11.41 -1.24
C VAL A 81 -9.72 11.67 -1.23
N LEU A 82 -10.45 10.70 -0.69
CA LEU A 82 -11.91 10.68 -0.60
C LEU A 82 -12.32 10.45 0.86
N VAL A 83 -13.51 10.92 1.23
CA VAL A 83 -14.18 10.56 2.47
C VAL A 83 -15.49 9.85 2.14
N LEU A 84 -15.65 8.62 2.64
CA LEU A 84 -16.93 7.93 2.66
C LEU A 84 -17.66 8.33 3.95
N ASN A 85 -18.71 9.15 3.83
CA ASN A 85 -19.49 9.56 4.98
C ASN A 85 -20.42 8.44 5.49
N THR A 86 -21.06 8.66 6.63
CA THR A 86 -21.99 7.71 7.25
C THR A 86 -23.20 7.35 6.38
N ASN A 87 -23.59 8.23 5.45
CA ASN A 87 -24.65 8.01 4.47
C ASN A 87 -24.18 7.26 3.22
N SER A 88 -22.98 6.68 3.25
CA SER A 88 -22.36 5.92 2.15
C SER A 88 -22.14 6.75 0.88
N GLN A 89 -21.97 8.07 1.03
CA GLN A 89 -21.62 8.97 -0.06
C GLN A 89 -20.14 9.29 -0.05
N LEU A 90 -19.53 9.26 -1.23
CA LEU A 90 -18.12 9.65 -1.43
C LEU A 90 -18.01 11.13 -1.74
N GLN A 91 -17.19 11.81 -0.95
CA GLN A 91 -16.82 13.21 -1.11
C GLN A 91 -15.32 13.30 -1.41
N ALA A 92 -14.94 14.12 -2.38
CA ALA A 92 -13.53 14.34 -2.69
C ALA A 92 -12.92 15.35 -1.71
N VAL A 93 -11.71 15.04 -1.24
CA VAL A 93 -10.86 15.98 -0.50
C VAL A 93 -9.95 16.70 -1.50
N PHE A 94 -9.11 15.93 -2.21
CA PHE A 94 -8.30 16.44 -3.31
C PHE A 94 -8.10 15.37 -4.39
N SER A 95 -7.67 15.81 -5.57
CA SER A 95 -7.21 14.96 -6.67
C SER A 95 -6.05 15.65 -7.37
N VAL A 96 -4.86 15.04 -7.34
CA VAL A 96 -3.65 15.61 -7.95
C VAL A 96 -3.02 14.63 -8.92
N ARG A 97 -2.50 15.15 -10.03
CA ARG A 97 -1.74 14.37 -11.01
C ARG A 97 -0.25 14.57 -10.73
N LEU A 98 0.45 13.47 -10.51
CA LEU A 98 1.90 13.47 -10.37
C LEU A 98 2.56 13.55 -11.75
N ASP A 99 3.71 14.20 -11.83
CA ASP A 99 4.40 14.45 -13.08
C ASP A 99 4.83 13.14 -13.76
N ASN A 100 5.69 12.38 -13.08
CA ASN A 100 6.34 11.19 -13.61
C ASN A 100 6.22 9.95 -12.72
N THR A 101 5.38 10.01 -11.69
CA THR A 101 5.25 8.94 -10.68
C THR A 101 3.92 8.23 -10.84
N VAL A 102 3.96 6.92 -11.14
CA VAL A 102 2.79 6.05 -11.05
C VAL A 102 2.72 5.51 -9.62
N PRO A 103 1.66 5.78 -8.84
CA PRO A 103 1.53 5.25 -7.49
C PRO A 103 1.50 3.72 -7.50
N LYS A 104 2.37 3.09 -6.70
CA LYS A 104 2.34 1.65 -6.43
C LYS A 104 1.84 1.31 -5.04
N SER A 105 2.08 2.19 -4.08
CA SER A 105 1.59 2.09 -2.71
C SER A 105 1.32 3.48 -2.19
N VAL A 106 0.36 3.61 -1.28
CA VAL A 106 0.05 4.86 -0.57
C VAL A 106 -0.11 4.56 0.91
N ALA A 107 0.23 5.51 1.76
CA ALA A 107 0.01 5.42 3.19
C ALA A 107 -0.22 6.81 3.77
N PHE A 108 -1.18 6.93 4.68
CA PHE A 108 -1.34 8.15 5.45
C PHE A 108 -0.13 8.41 6.38
N ALA A 109 0.10 9.67 6.70
CA ALA A 109 1.01 10.12 7.74
C ALA A 109 0.19 10.56 8.97
N ASP A 110 0.84 10.69 10.12
CA ASP A 110 0.17 11.14 11.37
C ASP A 110 -0.44 12.54 11.23
N ASP A 111 0.12 13.38 10.38
CA ASP A 111 -0.36 14.73 10.04
C ASP A 111 -1.44 14.73 8.94
N ARG A 112 -2.04 13.57 8.65
CA ARG A 112 -3.02 13.35 7.57
C ARG A 112 -2.48 13.55 6.15
N GLY A 113 -1.19 13.82 5.99
CA GLY A 113 -0.49 13.78 4.71
C GLY A 113 -0.52 12.38 4.09
N VAL A 114 -0.13 12.28 2.83
CA VAL A 114 -0.13 10.99 2.10
C VAL A 114 1.26 10.74 1.56
N TYR A 115 1.91 9.66 2.00
CA TYR A 115 3.06 9.10 1.34
C TYR A 115 2.62 8.32 0.10
N VAL A 116 3.30 8.56 -1.01
CA VAL A 116 3.07 7.91 -2.30
C VAL A 116 4.38 7.28 -2.74
N PHE A 117 4.37 5.97 -3.00
CA PHE A 117 5.55 5.23 -3.45
C PHE A 117 5.44 4.95 -4.95
N GLY A 118 6.43 5.40 -5.71
CA GLY A 118 6.43 5.36 -7.16
C GLY A 118 6.88 4.05 -7.77
N LEU A 119 6.12 3.53 -8.73
CA LEU A 119 6.49 2.32 -9.46
C LEU A 119 7.72 2.59 -10.34
N TYR A 120 8.80 1.84 -10.11
CA TYR A 120 10.03 1.77 -10.90
C TYR A 120 10.88 3.04 -11.04
N ASN A 121 10.51 4.16 -10.45
CA ASN A 121 11.34 5.37 -10.46
C ASN A 121 12.16 5.56 -9.17
N GLY A 122 11.87 4.79 -8.11
CA GLY A 122 12.54 4.93 -6.81
C GLY A 122 12.02 6.09 -5.96
N ASN A 123 11.13 6.92 -6.51
CA ASN A 123 10.62 8.10 -5.83
C ASN A 123 9.60 7.69 -4.76
N PHE A 124 9.62 8.38 -3.63
CA PHE A 124 8.45 8.47 -2.77
C PHE A 124 8.19 9.91 -2.37
N ILE A 125 6.93 10.29 -2.31
CA ILE A 125 6.50 11.68 -2.21
C ILE A 125 5.58 11.81 -1.00
N LYS A 126 5.74 12.87 -0.21
CA LYS A 126 4.79 13.26 0.82
C LYS A 126 3.91 14.38 0.27
N LEU A 127 2.61 14.12 0.20
CA LEU A 127 1.59 15.10 -0.16
C LEU A 127 0.93 15.68 1.10
N ASN A 128 0.52 16.94 1.02
CA ASN A 128 -0.33 17.58 2.02
C ASN A 128 -1.69 16.88 2.04
N GLY A 129 -2.23 16.66 3.23
CA GLY A 129 -3.50 15.94 3.39
C GLY A 129 -4.70 16.70 2.85
N ASP A 130 -4.70 18.03 2.89
CA ASP A 130 -5.90 18.81 2.65
C ASP A 130 -6.06 19.20 1.18
N ASP A 131 -4.96 19.54 0.49
CA ASP A 131 -4.98 20.01 -0.89
C ASP A 131 -4.17 19.14 -1.87
N GLY A 132 -3.42 18.15 -1.36
CA GLY A 132 -2.59 17.26 -2.18
C GLY A 132 -1.32 17.91 -2.72
N THR A 133 -0.94 19.10 -2.27
CA THR A 133 0.32 19.75 -2.68
C THR A 133 1.53 18.92 -2.25
N VAL A 134 2.59 18.93 -3.06
CA VAL A 134 3.83 18.21 -2.74
C VAL A 134 4.54 18.92 -1.59
N VAL A 135 4.59 18.26 -0.42
CA VAL A 135 5.33 18.73 0.76
C VAL A 135 6.82 18.40 0.59
N LYS A 136 7.12 17.18 0.13
CA LYS A 136 8.49 16.73 -0.06
C LYS A 136 8.58 15.56 -1.04
N GLU A 137 9.64 15.55 -1.82
CA GLU A 137 10.04 14.42 -2.65
C GLU A 137 11.30 13.78 -2.09
N TYR A 138 11.40 12.47 -2.23
CA TYR A 138 12.50 11.64 -1.77
C TYR A 138 12.84 10.62 -2.85
N THR A 139 14.09 10.13 -2.86
CA THR A 139 14.53 9.11 -3.81
C THR A 139 15.19 7.94 -3.07
N CYS A 140 14.65 6.73 -3.22
CA CYS A 140 15.31 5.52 -2.71
C CYS A 140 16.59 5.22 -3.49
N LYS A 141 17.51 4.45 -2.90
CA LYS A 141 18.73 3.97 -3.58
C LYS A 141 18.48 2.91 -4.64
N SER A 142 17.22 2.52 -4.83
CA SER A 142 16.80 1.52 -5.81
C SER A 142 15.44 1.86 -6.38
N VAL A 143 15.09 1.18 -7.47
CA VAL A 143 13.70 1.15 -7.95
C VAL A 143 12.77 0.57 -6.88
N ILE A 144 11.48 0.87 -6.99
CA ILE A 144 10.44 0.32 -6.13
C ILE A 144 9.46 -0.46 -7.00
N SER A 145 9.37 -1.77 -6.77
CA SER A 145 8.37 -2.64 -7.42
C SER A 145 7.13 -2.83 -6.55
N HIS A 146 7.35 -2.83 -5.23
CA HIS A 146 6.35 -2.96 -4.19
C HIS A 146 6.84 -2.22 -2.94
N ALA A 147 5.91 -1.68 -2.15
CA ALA A 147 6.23 -1.02 -0.89
C ALA A 147 5.17 -1.34 0.16
N ALA A 148 5.61 -1.81 1.32
CA ALA A 148 4.80 -1.92 2.52
C ALA A 148 5.23 -0.87 3.55
N VAL A 149 4.26 -0.31 4.27
CA VAL A 149 4.48 0.79 5.21
C VAL A 149 4.06 0.37 6.60
N ASN A 150 4.91 0.67 7.59
CA ASN A 150 4.59 0.58 9.00
C ASN A 150 4.59 1.99 9.60
N GLN A 151 3.42 2.63 9.55
CA GLN A 151 3.22 4.00 10.04
C GLN A 151 3.58 4.14 11.52
N LYS A 152 3.12 3.20 12.37
CA LYS A 152 3.41 3.21 13.83
C LYS A 152 4.90 3.24 14.16
N ARG A 153 5.76 2.76 13.25
CA ARG A 153 7.21 2.78 13.43
C ARG A 153 7.93 3.82 12.57
N GLY A 154 7.20 4.57 11.73
CA GLY A 154 7.79 5.53 10.82
C GLY A 154 8.72 4.89 9.79
N MET A 155 8.37 3.72 9.23
CA MET A 155 9.24 2.98 8.31
C MET A 155 8.47 2.40 7.14
N PHE A 156 9.19 2.12 6.06
CA PHE A 156 8.68 1.37 4.92
C PHE A 156 9.75 0.42 4.38
N VAL A 157 9.31 -0.67 3.78
CA VAL A 157 10.18 -1.66 3.13
C VAL A 157 9.79 -1.77 1.67
N VAL A 158 10.78 -1.87 0.79
CA VAL A 158 10.56 -1.96 -0.66
C VAL A 158 11.19 -3.22 -1.23
N ASP A 159 10.55 -3.77 -2.25
CA ASP A 159 11.20 -4.67 -3.20
C ASP A 159 11.88 -3.85 -4.30
N ASN A 160 13.16 -4.14 -4.51
CA ASN A 160 14.02 -3.44 -5.45
C ASN A 160 14.22 -4.19 -6.77
N VAL A 161 13.43 -5.25 -7.03
CA VAL A 161 13.57 -6.14 -8.20
C VAL A 161 14.96 -6.80 -8.29
N ALA A 162 15.70 -6.84 -7.18
CA ALA A 162 16.96 -7.55 -7.02
C ALA A 162 16.79 -8.70 -6.01
N ASP A 163 17.90 -9.29 -5.60
CA ASP A 163 18.00 -10.34 -4.57
C ASP A 163 17.91 -9.77 -3.15
N SER A 164 17.18 -8.68 -2.94
CA SER A 164 17.04 -8.08 -1.62
C SER A 164 15.76 -7.26 -1.42
N PHE A 165 15.48 -6.97 -0.16
CA PHE A 165 14.50 -5.96 0.26
C PHE A 165 15.23 -4.86 1.05
N MET A 166 14.81 -3.60 0.89
CA MET A 166 15.43 -2.47 1.58
C MET A 166 14.45 -1.78 2.52
N LEU A 167 14.86 -1.56 3.77
CA LEU A 167 14.09 -0.86 4.80
C LEU A 167 14.57 0.58 4.93
N TYR A 168 13.62 1.52 4.98
CA TYR A 168 13.88 2.94 5.14
C TYR A 168 13.05 3.51 6.29
N ARG A 169 13.44 4.69 6.78
CA ARG A 169 12.58 5.52 7.64
C ARG A 169 11.77 6.48 6.78
N LEU A 170 10.54 6.74 7.21
CA LEU A 170 9.78 7.89 6.75
C LEU A 170 10.50 9.16 7.23
N ASP A 171 10.47 10.21 6.41
CA ASP A 171 11.06 11.52 6.69
C ASP A 171 12.57 11.53 7.05
N SER A 172 13.36 10.57 6.55
CA SER A 172 14.83 10.55 6.73
C SER A 172 15.61 11.01 5.50
N ASN A 173 16.94 10.89 5.56
CA ASN A 173 17.92 11.28 4.54
C ASN A 173 18.09 10.25 3.41
N GLU A 174 17.05 9.50 3.05
CA GLU A 174 17.04 8.61 1.87
C GLU A 174 18.04 7.43 1.89
N GLU A 175 18.71 7.19 3.02
CA GLU A 175 19.56 6.02 3.22
C GLU A 175 18.78 4.83 3.79
N PRO A 176 19.01 3.59 3.30
CA PRO A 176 18.38 2.41 3.87
C PRO A 176 18.93 2.15 5.29
N VAL A 177 18.02 1.82 6.20
CA VAL A 177 18.32 1.39 7.57
C VAL A 177 18.84 -0.04 7.59
N GLN A 178 18.34 -0.88 6.69
CA GLN A 178 18.68 -2.30 6.64
C GLN A 178 18.40 -2.87 5.24
N THR A 179 19.16 -3.88 4.85
CA THR A 179 18.96 -4.68 3.62
C THR A 179 18.79 -6.15 3.98
N PHE A 180 17.80 -6.80 3.40
CA PHE A 180 17.50 -8.22 3.62
C PHE A 180 17.80 -9.00 2.35
N VAL A 181 18.92 -9.70 2.33
CA VAL A 181 19.41 -10.42 1.15
C VAL A 181 18.73 -11.79 1.05
N THR A 182 18.17 -12.09 -0.12
CA THR A 182 17.60 -13.39 -0.48
C THR A 182 18.59 -14.21 -1.29
N ALA A 183 18.20 -15.41 -1.73
CA ALA A 183 19.01 -16.12 -2.72
C ALA A 183 19.07 -15.33 -4.06
N PRO A 184 20.11 -15.56 -4.87
CA PRO A 184 20.22 -14.96 -6.19
C PRO A 184 18.98 -15.19 -7.05
N LEU A 185 18.59 -14.16 -7.80
CA LEU A 185 17.45 -14.24 -8.71
C LEU A 185 17.76 -15.14 -9.91
N SER A 186 16.78 -15.96 -10.27
CA SER A 186 16.71 -16.64 -11.57
C SER A 186 16.06 -15.74 -12.63
N VAL A 187 15.08 -14.93 -12.24
CA VAL A 187 14.35 -13.98 -13.09
C VAL A 187 14.10 -12.68 -12.32
N SER A 188 14.38 -11.55 -12.96
CA SER A 188 14.07 -10.23 -12.39
C SER A 188 12.56 -9.96 -12.50
N VAL A 189 11.85 -10.16 -11.39
CA VAL A 189 10.39 -9.92 -11.27
C VAL A 189 10.05 -9.16 -9.99
N PRO A 190 8.97 -8.35 -10.00
CA PRO A 190 8.44 -7.71 -8.80
C PRO A 190 8.02 -8.72 -7.73
N LYS A 191 8.41 -8.47 -6.49
CA LYS A 191 8.08 -9.29 -5.32
C LYS A 191 7.33 -8.46 -4.28
N GLN A 192 6.29 -9.02 -3.70
CA GLN A 192 5.64 -8.47 -2.53
C GLN A 192 6.55 -8.61 -1.32
N VAL A 193 6.45 -7.62 -0.44
CA VAL A 193 7.12 -7.57 0.85
C VAL A 193 6.15 -6.99 1.86
N ALA A 194 6.18 -7.51 3.09
CA ALA A 194 5.27 -7.11 4.15
C ALA A 194 5.99 -7.00 5.51
N PHE A 195 5.42 -6.19 6.40
CA PHE A 195 5.77 -6.21 7.81
C PHE A 195 4.97 -7.30 8.53
N GLY A 196 5.65 -8.11 9.35
CA GLY A 196 5.01 -9.14 10.19
C GLY A 196 5.21 -8.90 11.68
N ALA A 197 4.40 -9.58 12.50
CA ALA A 197 4.50 -9.62 13.97
C ALA A 197 4.71 -8.24 14.62
N GLU A 198 3.78 -7.31 14.40
CA GLU A 198 3.83 -5.92 14.90
C GLU A 198 5.09 -5.15 14.43
N GLY A 199 5.51 -5.42 13.19
CA GLY A 199 6.69 -4.83 12.56
C GLY A 199 8.01 -5.31 13.16
N ARG A 200 8.04 -6.51 13.75
CA ARG A 200 9.30 -7.18 14.16
C ARG A 200 9.93 -7.98 13.02
N LEU A 201 9.11 -8.44 12.08
CA LEU A 201 9.54 -9.24 10.94
C LEU A 201 9.40 -8.48 9.63
N ILE A 202 10.25 -8.83 8.68
CA ILE A 202 10.07 -8.54 7.25
C ILE A 202 9.86 -9.87 6.55
N VAL A 203 8.80 -9.97 5.77
CA VAL A 203 8.43 -11.17 5.01
C VAL A 203 8.43 -10.80 3.54
N GLY A 204 9.14 -11.55 2.71
CA GLY A 204 9.29 -11.23 1.29
C GLY A 204 9.19 -12.46 0.40
N GLY A 205 8.52 -12.30 -0.74
CA GLY A 205 8.40 -13.34 -1.76
C GLY A 205 9.72 -13.62 -2.48
N SER A 206 9.71 -14.55 -3.43
CA SER A 206 10.86 -14.85 -4.29
C SER A 206 10.43 -15.45 -5.61
N ASP A 207 11.35 -15.53 -6.55
CA ASP A 207 11.20 -16.21 -7.84
C ASP A 207 11.68 -17.68 -7.80
N ASN A 208 12.14 -18.15 -6.64
CA ASN A 208 12.69 -19.50 -6.45
C ASN A 208 11.74 -20.46 -5.71
N GLY A 209 10.47 -20.08 -5.55
CA GLY A 209 9.46 -20.90 -4.89
C GLY A 209 9.41 -20.76 -3.36
N SER A 210 10.06 -19.74 -2.78
CA SER A 210 10.16 -19.58 -1.32
C SER A 210 9.64 -18.22 -0.83
N VAL A 211 9.29 -18.14 0.45
CA VAL A 211 9.07 -16.89 1.20
C VAL A 211 10.15 -16.78 2.26
N TYR A 212 10.80 -15.64 2.34
CA TYR A 212 11.85 -15.36 3.32
C TYR A 212 11.29 -14.57 4.51
N VAL A 213 11.67 -14.97 5.72
CA VAL A 213 11.27 -14.30 6.96
C VAL A 213 12.53 -13.80 7.67
N PHE A 214 12.64 -12.49 7.82
CA PHE A 214 13.78 -11.83 8.45
C PHE A 214 13.39 -11.16 9.76
N GLU A 215 14.31 -11.15 10.73
CA GLU A 215 14.25 -10.23 11.85
C GLU A 215 14.58 -8.81 11.36
N ARG A 216 13.62 -7.89 11.48
CA ARG A 216 13.72 -6.55 10.90
C ARG A 216 14.95 -5.77 11.37
N LYS A 217 15.27 -5.82 12.67
CA LYS A 217 16.34 -4.98 13.25
C LYS A 217 17.72 -5.46 12.86
N THR A 218 17.97 -6.76 12.97
CA THR A 218 19.30 -7.34 12.76
C THR A 218 19.56 -7.70 11.30
N GLY A 219 18.51 -7.83 10.48
CA GLY A 219 18.64 -8.34 9.11
C GLY A 219 18.79 -9.87 9.05
N LYS A 220 18.78 -10.56 10.19
CA LYS A 220 18.98 -12.00 10.26
C LYS A 220 17.83 -12.74 9.58
N LEU A 221 18.16 -13.63 8.65
CA LEU A 221 17.21 -14.61 8.12
C LEU A 221 16.82 -15.58 9.24
N LEU A 222 15.53 -15.58 9.59
CA LEU A 222 14.98 -16.45 10.62
C LEU A 222 14.44 -17.74 10.02
N ASP A 223 13.78 -17.66 8.87
CA ASP A 223 13.14 -18.82 8.23
C ASP A 223 13.02 -18.66 6.71
N THR A 224 12.95 -19.80 6.01
CA THR A 224 12.65 -19.90 4.59
C THR A 224 11.50 -20.87 4.39
N LEU A 225 10.32 -20.34 4.09
CA LEU A 225 9.11 -21.12 3.88
C LEU A 225 9.05 -21.59 2.42
N ARG A 226 9.16 -22.89 2.19
CA ARG A 226 9.14 -23.48 0.85
C ARG A 226 7.69 -23.71 0.39
N HIS A 227 7.33 -23.15 -0.76
CA HIS A 227 6.02 -23.35 -1.39
C HIS A 227 6.10 -24.23 -2.64
N SER A 228 7.11 -24.04 -3.50
CA SER A 228 7.30 -24.80 -4.74
C SER A 228 8.78 -24.98 -5.08
N ASN A 229 9.08 -25.85 -6.06
CA ASN A 229 10.45 -26.11 -6.51
C ASN A 229 11.09 -25.00 -7.37
N GLY A 230 10.38 -23.89 -7.54
CA GLY A 230 10.74 -22.74 -8.37
C GLY A 230 9.53 -21.88 -8.67
N GLY A 231 9.75 -20.72 -9.29
CA GLY A 231 8.70 -19.81 -9.71
C GLY A 231 8.35 -18.75 -8.67
N LEU A 232 7.52 -17.80 -9.10
CA LEU A 232 7.15 -16.63 -8.33
C LEU A 232 6.21 -16.99 -7.16
N VAL A 233 6.61 -16.59 -5.96
CA VAL A 233 5.83 -16.66 -4.72
C VAL A 233 5.74 -15.26 -4.12
N GLN A 234 4.57 -14.91 -3.62
CA GLN A 234 4.17 -13.58 -3.17
C GLN A 234 3.61 -13.69 -1.72
N THR A 235 3.56 -12.59 -0.97
CA THR A 235 3.28 -12.60 0.47
C THR A 235 1.82 -12.30 0.86
N ILE A 236 0.90 -12.33 -0.12
CA ILE A 236 -0.53 -11.98 -0.04
C ILE A 236 -0.73 -10.46 -0.09
#